data_AF-A0A837IEB2-F1
#
_entry.id   AF-A0A837IEB2-F1
#
_cell.length_a   1.000
_cell.length_b   1.000
_cell.length_c   1.000
_cell.angle_alpha   90.00
_cell.angle_beta   90.00
_cell.angle_gamma   90.00
#
_symmetry.space_group_name_H-M   'P 1'
#
loop_
_entity.id
_entity.type
_entity.pdbx_description
1 polymer ?
#
loop_
_entity_poly.entity_id
_entity_poly.type
_entity_poly.pdbx_seq_one_letter_code
_entity_poly.pdbx_strand_id
1 'polypeptide(L)'
;MEVATIQGITCLLKNVLQPLPALLALVAVGIIIMAGIRLTTAGSDPKAVASAWSMFTWAVIGLILLAVVWLALVLIENFTGAKVTQFGI
;
A
#
# COMPACT_ATOMS: atom_id res chain seq x y z
N MET A 1 27.35 -25.46 11.39
CA MET A 1 25.92 -25.60 11.04
C MET A 1 25.30 -24.23 11.21
N GLU A 2 25.30 -23.45 10.14
CA GLU A 2 24.79 -22.08 10.13
C GLU A 2 23.27 -22.18 10.07
N VAL A 3 22.66 -22.25 11.26
CA VAL A 3 21.21 -22.16 11.37
C VAL A 3 20.81 -20.82 10.78
N ALA A 4 19.85 -20.81 9.87
CA ALA A 4 19.20 -19.59 9.40
C ALA A 4 18.66 -18.87 10.64
N THR A 5 19.44 -17.92 11.17
CA THR A 5 19.01 -17.08 12.27
C THR A 5 17.79 -16.32 11.78
N ILE A 6 16.76 -16.20 12.63
CA ILE A 6 15.58 -15.34 12.39
C ILE A 6 16.03 -13.92 11.98
N GLN A 7 17.23 -13.51 12.40
CA GLN A 7 17.91 -12.27 11.99
C GLN A 7 18.23 -12.18 10.48
N GLY A 8 18.64 -13.27 9.82
CA GLY A 8 18.91 -13.26 8.38
C GLY A 8 17.65 -13.05 7.56
N ILE A 9 16.55 -13.74 7.93
CA ILE A 9 15.24 -13.59 7.29
C ILE A 9 14.68 -12.18 7.54
N THR A 10 14.77 -11.66 8.77
CA THR A 10 14.28 -10.31 9.09
C THR A 10 15.05 -9.21 8.37
N CYS A 11 16.35 -9.40 8.10
CA CYS A 11 17.15 -8.45 7.31
C CYS A 11 16.68 -8.38 5.85
N LEU A 12 16.48 -9.54 5.20
CA LEU A 12 15.94 -9.61 3.84
C LEU A 12 14.51 -9.06 3.78
N LEU A 13 13.67 -9.42 4.76
CA LEU A 13 12.30 -8.94 4.86
C LEU A 13 12.26 -7.42 4.98
N LYS A 14 13.11 -6.83 5.83
CA LYS A 14 13.23 -5.38 6.02
C LYS A 14 13.58 -4.68 4.71
N ASN A 15 14.59 -5.17 3.98
CA ASN A 15 15.04 -4.53 2.74
C ASN A 15 13.95 -4.55 1.65
N VAL A 16 13.07 -5.55 1.66
CA VAL A 16 11.96 -5.69 0.70
C VAL A 16 10.70 -4.96 1.14
N LEU A 17 10.35 -5.01 2.43
CA LEU A 17 9.13 -4.39 2.96
C LEU A 17 9.28 -2.89 3.18
N GLN A 18 10.48 -2.37 3.46
CA GLN A 18 10.71 -0.94 3.72
C GLN A 18 10.31 -0.03 2.53
N PRO A 19 10.65 -0.33 1.26
CA PRO A 19 10.20 0.49 0.13
C PRO A 19 8.76 0.21 -0.32
N LEU A 20 8.16 -0.91 0.11
CA LEU A 20 6.90 -1.39 -0.42
C LEU A 20 5.72 -0.40 -0.21
N PRO A 21 5.50 0.20 0.98
CA PRO A 21 4.43 1.17 1.18
C PRO A 21 4.55 2.40 0.27
N ALA A 22 5.78 2.91 0.08
CA ALA A 22 6.04 4.06 -0.78
C ALA A 22 5.75 3.74 -2.26
N LEU A 23 6.13 2.54 -2.71
CA LEU A 23 5.81 2.05 -4.05
C LEU A 23 4.30 1.90 -4.25
N LEU A 24 3.59 1.31 -3.28
CA LEU A 24 2.14 1.14 -3.35
C LEU A 24 1.41 2.49 -3.37
N ALA A 25 1.86 3.46 -2.58
CA ALA A 25 1.31 4.81 -2.61
C ALA A 25 1.49 5.47 -3.99
N LEU A 26 2.66 5.31 -4.61
CA LEU A 26 2.95 5.83 -5.94
C LEU A 26 2.08 5.18 -7.03
N VAL A 27 1.91 3.86 -6.96
CA VAL A 27 1.00 3.13 -7.86
C VAL A 27 -0.45 3.59 -7.69
N ALA A 28 -0.90 3.79 -6.46
CA ALA A 28 -2.25 4.27 -6.19
C ALA A 28 -2.49 5.67 -6.80
N VAL A 29 -1.53 6.59 -6.69
CA VAL A 29 -1.60 7.90 -7.35
C VAL A 29 -1.70 7.76 -8.87
N GLY A 30 -0.89 6.87 -9.47
CA GLY A 30 -0.96 6.59 -10.91
C GLY A 30 -2.33 6.08 -11.36
N ILE A 31 -2.93 5.17 -10.59
CA ILE A 31 -4.28 4.64 -10.88
C ILE A 31 -5.34 5.73 -10.77
N ILE A 32 -5.26 6.60 -9.76
CA ILE A 32 -6.20 7.72 -9.59
C ILE A 32 -6.12 8.68 -10.78
N ILE A 33 -4.91 9.03 -11.24
CA ILE A 33 -4.73 9.89 -12.41
C ILE A 33 -5.31 9.22 -13.67
N MET A 34 -5.00 7.94 -13.91
CA MET A 34 -5.54 7.21 -15.05
C MET A 34 -7.07 7.09 -15.01
N ALA A 35 -7.64 6.85 -13.83
CA ALA A 35 -9.08 6.82 -13.63
C ALA A 35 -9.72 8.19 -13.93
N GLY A 36 -9.10 9.29 -13.49
CA GLY A 36 -9.53 10.65 -13.78
C GLY A 36 -9.51 10.96 -15.28
N ILE A 37 -8.42 10.64 -15.98
CA ILE A 37 -8.32 10.79 -17.44
C ILE A 37 -9.44 9.99 -18.11
N ARG A 38 -9.60 8.71 -17.73
CA ARG A 38 -10.60 7.81 -18.31
C ARG A 38 -12.04 8.30 -18.07
N LEU A 39 -12.33 8.88 -16.91
CA LEU A 39 -13.62 9.51 -16.62
C LEU A 39 -13.89 10.69 -17.56
N THR A 40 -12.90 11.54 -17.81
CA THR A 40 -13.05 12.70 -18.71
C THR A 40 -13.15 12.32 -20.19
N THR A 41 -12.45 11.28 -20.63
CA THR A 41 -12.44 10.83 -22.03
C THR A 41 -13.55 9.85 -22.37
N ALA A 42 -14.26 9.29 -21.38
CA ALA A 42 -15.30 8.28 -21.60
C ALA A 42 -16.56 8.81 -22.32
N GLY A 43 -16.79 10.13 -22.33
CA GLY A 43 -17.92 10.73 -23.03
C GLY A 43 -19.26 10.12 -22.59
N SER A 44 -20.07 9.67 -23.57
CA SER A 44 -21.37 9.04 -23.33
C SER A 44 -21.34 7.51 -23.24
N ASP A 45 -20.17 6.87 -23.19
CA ASP A 45 -20.08 5.41 -23.03
C ASP A 45 -20.22 5.02 -21.55
N PRO A 46 -21.36 4.45 -21.13
CA PRO A 46 -21.62 4.10 -19.74
C PRO A 46 -20.65 3.02 -19.22
N LYS A 47 -20.11 2.16 -20.10
CA LYS A 47 -19.17 1.11 -19.70
C LYS A 47 -17.80 1.69 -19.36
N ALA A 48 -17.34 2.66 -20.13
CA ALA A 48 -16.07 3.33 -19.88
C ALA A 48 -16.11 4.13 -18.57
N VAL A 49 -17.22 4.82 -18.29
CA VAL A 49 -17.45 5.54 -17.03
C VAL A 49 -17.49 4.57 -15.84
N ALA A 50 -18.27 3.49 -15.92
CA ALA A 50 -18.35 2.50 -14.85
C ALA A 50 -16.99 1.84 -14.54
N SER A 51 -16.20 1.55 -15.58
CA SER A 51 -14.85 1.00 -15.41
C SER A 51 -13.87 2.00 -14.79
N ALA A 52 -14.01 3.28 -15.05
CA ALA A 52 -13.14 4.29 -14.45
C ALA A 52 -13.48 4.52 -12.97
N TRP A 53 -14.77 4.52 -12.64
CA TRP A 53 -15.22 4.53 -11.24
C TRP A 53 -14.75 3.31 -10.46
N SER A 54 -14.81 2.11 -11.04
CA SER A 54 -14.32 0.92 -10.34
C SER A 54 -12.81 1.01 -10.07
N MET A 55 -12.00 1.48 -11.03
CA MET A 55 -10.56 1.71 -10.81
C MET A 55 -10.31 2.70 -9.68
N PHE A 56 -11.05 3.81 -9.64
CA PHE A 56 -10.94 4.79 -8.58
C PHE A 56 -11.28 4.19 -7.21
N THR A 57 -12.40 3.49 -7.11
CA THR A 57 -12.83 2.82 -5.86
C THR A 57 -11.79 1.82 -5.39
N TRP A 58 -11.23 1.00 -6.27
CA TRP A 58 -10.18 0.05 -5.92
C TRP A 58 -8.90 0.73 -5.41
N ALA A 59 -8.48 1.84 -6.04
CA ALA A 59 -7.33 2.61 -5.56
C ALA A 59 -7.57 3.20 -4.17
N VAL A 60 -8.77 3.74 -3.92
CA VAL A 60 -9.15 4.30 -2.62
C VAL A 60 -9.23 3.20 -1.56
N ILE A 61 -9.84 2.05 -1.85
CA ILE A 61 -9.90 0.91 -0.93
C ILE A 61 -8.48 0.44 -0.60
N GLY A 62 -7.59 0.33 -1.59
CA GLY A 62 -6.19 -0.05 -1.36
C GLY A 62 -5.46 0.90 -0.41
N LEU A 63 -5.66 2.22 -0.58
CA LEU A 63 -5.09 3.24 0.31
C LEU A 63 -5.67 3.15 1.73
N ILE A 64 -6.98 2.95 1.86
CA ILE A 64 -7.63 2.78 3.16
C ILE A 64 -7.10 1.54 3.87
N LEU A 65 -6.96 0.41 3.17
CA LEU A 65 -6.39 -0.81 3.75
C LEU A 65 -4.96 -0.59 4.23
N LEU A 66 -4.12 0.11 3.45
CA LEU A 66 -2.77 0.47 3.88
C LEU A 66 -2.79 1.34 5.15
N ALA A 67 -3.70 2.31 5.22
CA ALA A 67 -3.85 3.15 6.41
C ALA A 67 -4.32 2.35 7.63
N VAL A 68 -5.24 1.39 7.45
CA VAL A 68 -5.72 0.51 8.53
C VAL A 68 -4.60 -0.40 9.04
N VAL A 69 -3.82 -1.00 8.14
CA VAL A 69 -2.66 -1.81 8.52
C VAL A 69 -1.64 -0.97 9.28
N TRP A 70 -1.35 0.24 8.79
CA TRP A 70 -0.45 1.16 9.48
C TRP A 70 -0.95 1.52 10.89
N LEU A 71 -2.25 1.83 11.02
CA LEU A 71 -2.87 2.14 12.30
C LEU A 71 -2.78 0.94 13.26
N ALA A 72 -3.02 -0.28 12.77
CA ALA A 72 -2.84 -1.50 13.57
C ALA A 72 -1.40 -1.67 14.05
N LEU A 73 -0.39 -1.41 13.21
CA LEU A 73 1.02 -1.44 13.60
C LEU A 73 1.35 -0.39 14.68
N VAL A 74 0.85 0.84 14.52
CA VAL A 74 1.03 1.93 15.52
C VAL A 74 0.38 1.58 16.84
N LEU A 75 -0.81 0.96 16.83
CA LEU A 75 -1.44 0.49 18.07
C LEU A 75 -0.59 -0.59 18.74
N ILE A 76 -0.11 -1.59 17.99
CA ILE A 76 0.77 -2.62 18.53
C ILE A 76 2.03 -1.99 19.13
N GLU A 77 2.64 -1.01 18.45
CA GLU A 77 3.81 -0.29 18.96
C GLU A 77 3.52 0.43 20.28
N ASN A 78 2.39 1.13 20.38
CA ASN A 78 1.99 1.85 21.59
C ASN A 78 1.65 0.92 22.77
N PHE A 79 1.02 -0.24 22.52
CA PHE A 79 0.67 -1.21 23.56
C PHE A 79 1.85 -2.08 23.99
N THR A 80 2.73 -2.46 23.06
CA THR A 80 3.83 -3.40 23.31
C THR A 80 5.14 -2.69 23.65
N GLY A 81 5.25 -1.39 23.34
CA GLY A 81 6.51 -0.63 23.43
C GLY A 81 7.58 -1.07 22.43
N ALA A 82 7.27 -2.03 21.56
CA ALA A 82 8.15 -2.54 20.53
C ALA A 82 8.01 -1.72 19.25
N LYS A 83 9.12 -1.15 18.79
CA LYS A 83 9.19 -0.34 17.57
C LYS A 83 9.01 -1.21 16.33
N VAL A 84 7.76 -1.38 15.89
CA VAL A 84 7.40 -2.23 14.73
C VAL A 84 7.12 -1.41 13.47
N THR A 85 6.99 -0.08 13.59
CA THR A 85 6.87 0.84 12.44
C THR A 85 8.23 1.32 11.92
N GLN A 86 9.29 1.17 12.72
CA GLN A 86 10.66 1.55 12.35
C GLN A 86 11.38 0.38 11.68
N PHE A 87 11.16 0.21 10.38
CA PHE A 87 12.03 -0.61 9.55
C PHE A 87 13.30 0.19 9.22
N GLY A 88 14.22 0.34 10.17
CA GLY A 88 15.46 1.12 10.01
C GLY A 88 16.11 1.37 11.36
N ILE A 89 17.35 0.87 11.55
CA ILE A 89 18.21 0.90 12.76
C ILE A 89 17.56 1.26 14.11
#